data_AF-A0A1G9VLH0-F1
#
_entry.id   AF-A0A1G9VLH0-F1
#
_cell.length_a   1.000
_cell.length_b   1.000
_cell.length_c   1.000
_cell.angle_alpha   90.00
_cell.angle_beta   90.00
_cell.angle_gamma   90.00
#
_symmetry.space_group_name_H-M   'P 1'
#
loop_
_entity.id
_entity.type
_entity.pdbx_description
1 polymer ?
#
loop_
_entity_poly.entity_id
_entity_poly.type
_entity_poly.pdbx_seq_one_letter_code
_entity_poly.pdbx_strand_id
1 'polypeptide(L)' 'MAIRYETFTDEQLQERRSEIRQIVSTSEFQERREAGLLLPREQALLDELEDLDYLSHDTRLAS' A
#
# COMPACT_ATOMS: atom_id res chain seq x y z
N MET A 1 -19.60 17.66 -8.85
CA MET A 1 -18.50 17.07 -8.06
C MET A 1 -17.40 16.68 -9.03
N ALA A 2 -16.28 17.38 -9.05
CA ALA A 2 -15.14 17.00 -9.88
C ALA A 2 -14.39 15.90 -9.14
N ILE A 3 -14.65 14.65 -9.53
CA ILE A 3 -13.80 13.52 -9.11
C ILE A 3 -12.50 13.71 -9.89
N ARG A 4 -11.48 14.26 -9.22
CA ARG A 4 -10.12 14.26 -9.76
C ARG A 4 -9.64 12.82 -9.67
N TYR A 5 -9.70 12.11 -10.80
CA TYR A 5 -8.90 10.90 -10.97
C TYR A 5 -7.45 11.38 -11.01
N GLU A 6 -6.78 11.35 -9.86
CA GLU A 6 -5.33 11.43 -9.84
C GLU A 6 -4.83 10.16 -10.52
N THR A 7 -4.55 10.26 -11.82
CA THR A 7 -3.85 9.20 -12.55
C THR A 7 -2.45 9.16 -11.96
N PHE A 8 -2.27 8.33 -10.93
CA PHE A 8 -0.94 7.97 -10.46
C PHE A 8 -0.21 7.31 -11.62
N THR A 9 0.97 7.80 -11.96
CA THR A 9 1.84 7.10 -12.91
C THR A 9 2.32 5.81 -12.27
N ASP A 10 2.68 4.81 -13.08
CA ASP A 10 3.24 3.55 -12.56
C ASP A 10 4.44 3.79 -11.62
N GLU A 11 5.23 4.83 -11.90
CA GLU A 11 6.34 5.27 -11.04
C GLU A 11 5.84 5.72 -9.66
N GLN A 12 4.81 6.56 -9.59
CA GLN A 12 4.24 7.03 -8.33
C GLN A 12 3.57 5.88 -7.56
N LEU A 13 2.96 4.91 -8.25
CA LEU A 13 2.43 3.70 -7.62
C LEU A 13 3.56 2.84 -7.02
N GLN A 14 4.68 2.69 -7.72
CA GLN A 14 5.85 1.96 -7.21
C GLN A 14 6.53 2.69 -6.05
N GLU A 15 6.62 4.01 -6.11
CA GLU A 15 7.16 4.84 -5.03
C GLU A 15 6.32 4.68 -3.77
N ARG A 16 4.99 4.87 -3.89
CA ARG A 16 4.05 4.72 -2.78
C ARG A 16 4.10 3.32 -2.17
N ARG A 17 4.12 2.28 -3.01
CA ARG A 17 4.26 0.88 -2.58
C ARG A 17 5.57 0.66 -1.82
N SER A 18 6.66 1.27 -2.28
CA SER A 18 7.97 1.16 -1.63
C SER A 18 8.00 1.85 -0.27
N GLU A 19 7.41 3.04 -0.16
CA GLU A 19 7.25 3.76 1.11
C GLU A 19 6.46 2.93 2.13
N ILE A 20 5.30 2.40 1.73
CA ILE A 20 4.47 1.61 2.62
C ILE A 20 5.21 0.34 3.04
N ARG A 21 5.90 -0.33 2.11
CA ARG A 21 6.76 -1.49 2.42
C ARG A 21 7.83 -1.17 3.44
N GLN A 22 8.48 -0.02 3.34
CA GLN A 22 9.47 0.40 4.34
C GLN A 22 8.83 0.53 5.73
N ILE A 23 7.67 1.19 5.83
CA ILE A 23 6.96 1.38 7.10
C ILE A 23 6.56 0.03 7.71
N VAL A 24 5.90 -0.84 6.94
CA VAL A 24 5.44 -2.14 7.47
C VAL A 24 6.59 -3.10 7.75
N SER A 25 7.76 -2.90 7.14
CA SER A 25 8.97 -3.70 7.41
C SER A 25 9.69 -3.36 8.71
N THR A 26 9.31 -2.25 9.37
CA THR A 26 9.93 -1.87 10.65
C THR A 26 9.63 -2.88 11.75
N SER A 27 10.59 -3.10 12.66
CA SER A 27 10.43 -4.06 13.76
C SER A 27 9.25 -3.69 14.66
N GLU A 28 9.07 -2.40 14.96
CA GLU A 28 7.94 -1.88 15.76
C GLU A 28 6.59 -2.25 15.13
N PHE A 29 6.48 -2.13 13.80
CA PHE A 29 5.26 -2.50 13.10
C PHE A 29 5.02 -4.02 13.16
N GLN A 30 6.07 -4.83 12.94
CA GLN A 30 5.96 -6.29 12.98
C GLN A 30 5.60 -6.78 14.38
N GLU A 31 6.21 -6.23 15.43
CA GLU A 31 5.88 -6.53 16.83
C GLU A 31 4.41 -6.21 17.13
N ARG A 32 3.90 -5.05 16.69
CA ARG A 32 2.48 -4.70 16.83
C ARG A 32 1.57 -5.64 16.05
N ARG A 33 1.97 -6.02 14.83
CA ARG A 33 1.23 -6.96 13.99
C ARG A 33 1.10 -8.32 14.64
N GLU A 34 2.22 -8.87 15.13
CA GLU A 34 2.26 -10.15 15.83
C GLU A 34 1.45 -10.12 17.14
N ALA A 35 1.49 -8.98 17.85
CA ALA A 35 0.68 -8.76 19.05
C ALA A 35 -0.82 -8.49 18.77
N GLY A 36 -1.22 -8.31 17.51
CA GLY A 36 -2.59 -7.93 17.15
C GLY A 36 -2.99 -6.52 17.60
N LEU A 37 -2.01 -5.62 17.76
CA LEU A 37 -2.16 -4.27 18.29
C LEU A 37 -1.96 -3.18 17.23
N LEU A 38 -2.21 -3.50 15.96
CA LEU A 38 -2.12 -2.51 14.88
C LEU A 38 -3.12 -1.38 15.10
N LEU A 39 -2.63 -0.15 14.93
CA LEU A 39 -3.47 1.03 14.92
C LEU A 39 -4.33 1.04 13.63
N PRO A 40 -5.50 1.71 13.63
CA PRO A 40 -6.32 1.81 12.42
C PRO A 40 -5.56 2.35 11.20
N ARG A 41 -4.64 3.28 11.41
CA ARG A 41 -3.76 3.82 10.36
C ARG A 41 -2.75 2.79 9.83
N GLU A 42 -2.28 1.89 10.69
CA GLU A 42 -1.32 0.85 10.32
C GLU A 42 -2.02 -0.28 9.56
N GLN A 43 -3.25 -0.61 9.95
CA GLN A 43 -4.11 -1.50 9.17
C GLN A 43 -4.39 -0.92 7.79
N ALA A 44 -4.75 0.38 7.70
CA ALA A 44 -5.00 1.04 6.42
C ALA A 44 -3.78 1.02 5.48
N LEU A 45 -2.56 1.04 6.02
CA LEU A 45 -1.34 0.89 5.21
C LEU A 45 -1.22 -0.52 4.61
N LEU A 46 -1.64 -1.57 5.33
CA LEU A 46 -1.65 -2.93 4.80
C LEU A 46 -2.71 -3.09 3.71
N ASP A 47 -3.90 -2.54 3.94
CA ASP A 47 -4.99 -2.56 2.97
C ASP A 47 -4.59 -1.79 1.69
N GLU A 48 -3.99 -0.60 1.84
CA GLU A 48 -3.46 0.19 0.72
C GLU A 48 -2.35 -0.57 -0.03
N LEU A 49 -1.47 -1.29 0.67
CA LEU A 49 -0.43 -2.09 0.04
C LEU A 49 -1.01 -3.24 -0.79
N GLU A 50 -2.07 -3.89 -0.29
CA GLU A 50 -2.78 -4.94 -1.02
C GLU A 50 -3.43 -4.39 -2.29
N ASP A 51 -4.09 -3.23 -2.20
CA ASP A 51 -4.68 -2.54 -3.35
C ASP A 51 -3.61 -2.18 -4.40
N LEU A 52 -2.46 -1.66 -3.96
CA LEU A 52 -1.34 -1.32 -4.85
C LEU A 52 -0.73 -2.56 -5.51
N ASP A 53 -0.60 -3.67 -4.77
CA ASP A 53 -0.12 -4.94 -5.32
C ASP A 53 -1.13 -5.51 -6.33
N TYR A 54 -2.43 -5.39 -6.08
CA TYR A 54 -3.50 -5.78 -7.01
C TYR A 54 -3.48 -4.95 -8.30
N LEU A 55 -3.39 -3.62 -8.20
CA LEU A 55 -3.29 -2.71 -9.35
C LEU A 55 -2.08 -3.02 -10.24
N SER A 56 -0.97 -3.47 -9.64
CA SER A 56 0.23 -3.89 -10.37
C SER A 56 0.10 -5.24 -11.09
N HIS A 57 -0.88 -6.06 -10.69
CA HIS A 57 -1.15 -7.36 -11.29
C HIS A 57 -2.12 -7.23 -12.47
N ASP A 58 -3.14 -6.38 -12.36
CA ASP A 58 -4.08 -6.10 -13.45
C ASP A 58 -3.38 -5.44 -14.66
N THR A 59 -2.36 -4.60 -14.45
CA THR A 59 -1.55 -4.04 -15.55
C THR A 59 -0.80 -5.13 -16.34
N ARG A 60 -0.38 -6.22 -15.68
CA ARG A 60 0.29 -7.35 -16.36
C ARG A 60 -0.68 -8.28 -17.08
N LEU A 61 -1.92 -8.42 -16.60
CA LEU A 61 -2.95 -9.25 -17.26
C LEU A 61 -3.56 -8.55 -18.48
N ALA A 62 -3.47 -7.22 -18.55
CA ALA A 62 -3.92 -6.41 -19.68
C ALA A 62 -2.87 -6.26 -20.82
N SER A 63 -1.71 -6.91 -20.72
CA SER A 63 -0.62 -6.87 -21.71
C SER A 63 -0.64 -8.04 -22.70
#